data_AF-A0AAV5DHC7-F1
#
_entry.id   AF-A0AAV5DHC7-F1
#
_cell.length_a   1.000
_cell.length_b   1.000
_cell.length_c   1.000
_cell.angle_alpha   90.00
_cell.angle_beta   90.00
_cell.angle_gamma   90.00
#
_symmetry.space_group_name_H-M   'P 1'
#
loop_
_entity.id
_entity.type
_entity.pdbx_description
1 polymer ?
#
loop_
_entity_poly.entity_id
_entity_poly.type
_entity_poly.pdbx_seq_one_letter_code
_entity_poly.pdbx_strand_id
1 'polypeptide(L)'
;MRGYLWRGSKEAKGGHCLVAWGKVCRPIELGGLGIADLRNLSWALRMRWLWLQKTEPDRPWAALQIKVPAQVRVFYSIVVTTSIGDGTRTMF
;
A
#
# COMPACT_ATOMS: atom_id res chain seq x y z
N MET A 1 -26.65 -19.42 -9.08
CA MET A 1 -25.25 -19.59 -8.63
C MET A 1 -24.50 -18.24 -8.61
N ARG A 2 -24.84 -17.30 -7.71
CA ARG A 2 -24.14 -16.00 -7.60
C ARG A 2 -24.12 -15.48 -6.14
N GLY A 3 -23.63 -16.30 -5.20
CA GLY A 3 -23.62 -15.92 -3.77
C GLY A 3 -22.40 -16.36 -2.96
N TYR A 4 -21.56 -17.26 -3.49
CA TYR A 4 -20.48 -17.89 -2.71
C TYR A 4 -19.25 -17.01 -2.52
N LEU A 5 -19.09 -15.93 -3.30
CA LEU A 5 -17.94 -15.03 -3.16
C LEU A 5 -18.07 -14.10 -1.95
N TRP A 6 -19.28 -13.93 -1.41
CA TRP A 6 -19.55 -12.96 -0.34
C TRP A 6 -20.16 -13.56 0.92
N ARG A 7 -20.56 -14.85 0.90
CA ARG A 7 -21.05 -15.52 2.10
C ARG A 7 -21.12 -17.04 1.92
N GLY A 8 -20.37 -17.76 2.74
CA GLY A 8 -20.59 -19.18 3.00
C GLY A 8 -21.82 -19.47 3.87
N SER A 9 -22.88 -18.63 3.87
CA SER A 9 -24.15 -18.92 4.56
C SER A 9 -25.30 -17.96 4.15
N LYS A 10 -26.52 -18.50 4.16
CA LYS A 10 -27.78 -18.03 3.53
C LYS A 10 -28.38 -16.71 4.02
N GLU A 11 -27.94 -16.06 5.11
CA GLU A 11 -28.62 -14.86 5.65
C GLU A 11 -27.71 -13.76 6.20
N ALA A 12 -27.63 -12.63 5.47
CA ALA A 12 -26.85 -11.44 5.84
C ALA A 12 -27.63 -10.43 6.68
N LYS A 13 -27.53 -10.51 8.02
CA LYS A 13 -27.78 -9.36 8.89
C LYS A 13 -26.56 -8.43 8.82
N GLY A 14 -26.80 -7.19 8.38
CA GLY A 14 -25.76 -6.19 8.12
C GLY A 14 -24.90 -5.90 9.35
N GLY A 15 -23.60 -5.73 9.13
CA GLY A 15 -22.71 -5.11 10.11
C GLY A 15 -21.31 -5.72 10.22
N HIS A 16 -21.16 -7.05 10.20
CA HIS A 16 -19.85 -7.66 10.50
C HIS A 16 -19.59 -8.91 9.68
N CYS A 17 -19.17 -8.74 8.43
CA CYS A 17 -18.48 -9.80 7.70
C CYS A 17 -16.99 -9.66 7.98
N LEU A 18 -16.48 -10.38 8.99
CA LEU A 18 -15.04 -10.51 9.22
C LEU A 18 -14.47 -11.39 8.10
N VAL A 19 -14.22 -10.77 6.95
CA VAL A 19 -13.49 -11.42 5.86
C VAL A 19 -12.09 -11.73 6.39
N ALA A 20 -11.74 -13.01 6.43
CA ALA A 20 -10.41 -13.46 6.83
C ALA A 20 -9.40 -13.13 5.72
N TRP A 21 -9.05 -11.84 5.57
CA TRP A 21 -8.18 -11.30 4.53
C TRP A 21 -6.87 -12.08 4.39
N GLY A 22 -6.28 -12.53 5.50
CA GLY A 22 -5.06 -13.35 5.48
C GLY A 22 -5.20 -14.74 4.85
N LYS A 23 -6.42 -15.29 4.72
CA LYS A 23 -6.70 -16.52 3.95
C LYS A 23 -7.08 -16.18 2.51
N VAL A 24 -7.89 -15.14 2.31
CA VAL A 24 -8.34 -14.70 0.98
C VAL A 24 -7.17 -14.19 0.12
N CYS A 25 -6.19 -13.53 0.71
CA CYS A 25 -5.04 -12.98 0.00
C CYS A 25 -3.93 -13.99 -0.32
N ARG A 26 -4.08 -15.25 0.09
CA ARG A 26 -3.10 -16.29 -0.26
C ARG A 26 -3.23 -16.62 -1.76
N PRO A 27 -2.14 -17.04 -2.41
CA PRO A 27 -2.18 -17.63 -3.74
C PRO A 27 -3.22 -18.76 -3.81
N ILE A 28 -3.81 -18.94 -4.99
CA ILE A 28 -4.83 -19.99 -5.22
C ILE A 28 -4.25 -21.38 -4.90
N GLU A 29 -2.97 -21.59 -5.24
CA GLU A 29 -2.18 -22.80 -4.94
C GLU A 29 -2.11 -23.13 -3.44
N LEU A 30 -2.22 -22.12 -2.58
CA LEU A 30 -2.18 -22.25 -1.11
C LEU A 30 -3.57 -22.18 -0.47
N GLY A 31 -4.63 -22.40 -1.25
CA GLY A 31 -6.02 -22.41 -0.80
C GLY A 31 -6.61 -21.02 -0.52
N GLY A 32 -6.00 -19.97 -1.06
CA GLY A 32 -6.55 -18.61 -1.02
C GLY A 32 -7.33 -18.24 -2.28
N LEU A 33 -7.78 -16.99 -2.35
CA LEU A 33 -8.54 -16.45 -3.48
C LEU A 33 -7.65 -15.62 -4.43
N GLY A 34 -6.36 -15.49 -4.14
CA GLY A 34 -5.42 -14.71 -4.96
C GLY A 34 -5.67 -13.20 -4.95
N ILE A 35 -6.46 -12.68 -4.01
CA ILE A 35 -6.76 -11.24 -3.93
C ILE A 35 -5.57 -10.50 -3.31
N ALA A 36 -5.15 -9.36 -3.88
CA ALA A 36 -4.07 -8.57 -3.29
C ALA A 36 -4.41 -8.08 -1.86
N ASP A 37 -3.45 -8.19 -0.92
CA ASP A 37 -3.63 -7.60 0.42
C ASP A 37 -3.67 -6.08 0.29
N LEU A 38 -4.86 -5.51 0.50
CA LEU A 38 -5.13 -4.07 0.42
C LEU A 38 -4.21 -3.26 1.32
N ARG A 39 -3.80 -3.80 2.49
CA ARG A 39 -2.88 -3.11 3.38
C ARG A 39 -1.51 -2.99 2.74
N ASN A 40 -0.97 -4.08 2.21
CA ASN A 40 0.32 -4.09 1.53
C ASN A 40 0.30 -3.21 0.28
N LEU A 41 -0.77 -3.28 -0.52
CA LEU A 41 -0.95 -2.41 -1.68
C LEU A 41 -0.99 -0.92 -1.26
N SER A 42 -1.73 -0.62 -0.19
CA SER A 42 -1.81 0.75 0.34
C SER A 42 -0.48 1.25 0.88
N TRP A 43 0.38 0.37 1.41
CA TRP A 43 1.73 0.71 1.85
C TRP A 43 2.64 0.99 0.66
N ALA A 44 2.64 0.09 -0.34
CA ALA A 44 3.40 0.26 -1.57
C ALA A 44 3.05 1.57 -2.29
N LEU A 45 1.77 1.90 -2.39
CA LEU A 45 1.33 3.14 -3.02
C LEU A 45 1.84 4.37 -2.26
N ARG A 46 1.75 4.38 -0.92
CA ARG A 46 2.26 5.49 -0.11
C ARG A 46 3.78 5.64 -0.25
N MET A 47 4.53 4.54 -0.31
CA MET A 47 5.98 4.58 -0.56
C MET A 47 6.31 5.14 -1.94
N ARG A 48 5.56 4.73 -2.98
CA ARG A 48 5.72 5.27 -4.32
C ARG A 48 5.52 6.79 -4.34
N TRP A 49 4.52 7.29 -3.62
CA TRP A 49 4.31 8.73 -3.56
C TRP A 49 5.42 9.47 -2.80
N LEU A 50 5.92 8.92 -1.69
CA LEU A 50 7.09 9.49 -0.99
C LEU A 50 8.31 9.58 -1.90
N TRP A 51 8.50 8.57 -2.75
CA TRP A 51 9.55 8.58 -3.75
C TRP A 51 9.34 9.67 -4.80
N LEU A 52 8.13 9.79 -5.36
CA LEU A 52 7.78 10.83 -6.34
C LEU A 52 7.97 12.25 -5.79
N GLN A 53 7.60 12.48 -4.52
CA GLN A 53 7.82 13.77 -3.85
C GLN A 53 9.31 14.13 -3.76
N LYS A 54 10.18 13.13 -3.66
CA LYS A 54 11.62 13.32 -3.55
C LYS A 54 12.31 13.49 -4.90
N THR A 55 11.86 12.76 -5.93
CA THR A 55 12.49 12.79 -7.25
C THR A 55 11.96 13.88 -8.16
N GLU A 56 10.69 14.27 -8.00
CA GLU A 56 10.02 15.25 -8.86
C GLU A 56 9.36 16.37 -8.02
N PRO A 57 10.15 17.21 -7.32
CA PRO A 57 9.62 18.26 -6.44
C PRO A 57 8.86 19.36 -7.20
N ASP A 58 9.14 19.55 -8.50
CA ASP A 58 8.52 20.60 -9.32
C ASP A 58 7.11 20.26 -9.80
N ARG A 59 6.64 19.03 -9.54
CA ARG A 59 5.33 18.57 -9.99
C ARG A 59 4.22 19.01 -9.03
N PRO A 60 2.98 19.24 -9.52
CA PRO A 60 1.87 19.68 -8.67
C PRO A 60 1.56 18.72 -7.51
N TRP A 61 1.82 17.42 -7.71
CA TRP A 61 1.61 16.39 -6.68
C TRP A 61 2.68 16.35 -5.59
N ALA A 62 3.79 17.08 -5.74
CA ALA A 62 4.83 17.14 -4.73
C ALA A 62 4.32 17.73 -3.41
N ALA A 63 3.38 18.68 -3.49
CA ALA A 63 2.76 19.32 -2.33
C ALA A 63 1.65 18.48 -1.66
N LEU A 64 1.33 17.28 -2.18
CA LEU A 64 0.26 16.46 -1.62
C LEU A 64 0.61 16.00 -0.20
N GLN A 65 -0.21 16.34 0.79
CA GLN A 65 0.00 15.88 2.16
C GLN A 65 -0.46 14.43 2.33
N ILE A 66 0.46 13.50 2.13
CA ILE A 66 0.18 12.06 2.25
C ILE A 66 0.39 11.63 3.69
N LYS A 67 -0.69 11.20 4.35
CA LYS A 67 -0.62 10.58 5.67
C LYS A 67 0.02 9.19 5.52
N VAL A 68 1.31 9.12 5.86
CA VAL A 68 2.07 7.86 5.87
C VAL A 68 2.21 7.35 7.30
N PRO A 69 1.74 6.12 7.60
CA PRO A 69 1.95 5.48 8.90
C PRO A 69 3.44 5.37 9.24
N ALA A 70 3.78 5.45 10.54
CA ALA A 70 5.17 5.42 11.01
C ALA A 70 5.95 4.20 10.49
N GLN A 71 5.32 3.01 10.49
CA GLN A 71 5.93 1.77 9.99
C GLN A 71 6.36 1.88 8.52
N VAL A 72 5.54 2.48 7.67
CA VAL A 72 5.85 2.66 6.24
C VAL A 72 6.98 3.66 6.05
N ARG A 73 7.04 4.70 6.89
CA ARG A 73 8.13 5.69 6.87
C ARG A 73 9.47 5.07 7.26
N VAL A 74 9.50 4.26 8.32
CA VAL A 74 10.70 3.53 8.76
C VAL A 74 11.16 2.55 7.68
N PHE A 75 10.23 1.78 7.12
CA PHE A 75 10.57 0.85 6.05
C PHE A 75 11.10 1.58 4.81
N TYR A 76 10.46 2.69 4.41
CA TYR A 76 10.92 3.53 3.32
C TYR A 76 12.34 4.07 3.55
N SER A 77 12.68 4.55 4.75
CA SER A 77 14.03 5.06 5.05
C SER A 77 15.11 3.99 5.03
N ILE A 78 14.78 2.73 5.30
CA ILE A 78 15.72 1.61 5.23
C ILE A 78 15.93 1.17 3.78
N VAL A 79 14.86 1.09 3.00
CA VAL A 79 14.90 0.54 1.64
C VAL A 79 15.36 1.56 0.62
N VAL A 80 15.04 2.84 0.79
CA VAL A 80 15.37 3.89 -0.18
C VAL A 80 16.71 4.52 0.17
N THR A 81 17.75 4.05 -0.52
CA THR A 81 19.06 4.71 -0.50
C THR A 81 19.01 5.95 -1.38
N THR A 82 19.40 7.10 -0.82
CA THR A 82 19.48 8.35 -1.58
C THR A 82 20.94 8.68 -1.81
N SER A 83 21.43 8.49 -3.03
CA SER A 83 22.66 9.13 -3.47
C SER A 83 22.33 10.59 -3.78
N ILE A 84 22.76 11.51 -2.92
CA ILE A 84 22.72 12.94 -3.22
C ILE A 84 23.70 13.15 -4.38
N GLY A 85 23.17 13.52 -5.55
CA GLY A 85 23.99 13.81 -6.73
C GLY A 85 24.88 15.03 -6.50
N ASP A 86 26.17 14.83 -6.81
CA ASP A 86 27.29 15.76 -6.92
C ASP A 86 26.96 17.26 -6.78
N GLY A 87 27.29 17.83 -5.60
CA GLY A 87 27.76 19.19 -5.27
C GLY A 87 27.11 20.45 -5.86
N THR A 88 26.23 20.35 -6.84
CA THR A 88 25.75 21.43 -7.71
C THR A 88 24.42 22.01 -7.24
N ARG A 89 23.76 21.35 -6.28
CA ARG A 89 22.48 21.77 -5.69
C ARG A 89 22.57 22.22 -4.23
N THR A 90 23.78 22.31 -3.68
CA THR A 90 24.03 22.89 -2.35
C THR A 90 24.70 24.24 -2.56
N MET A 91 23.90 25.30 -2.74
CA MET A 91 24.43 26.65 -2.59
C MET A 91 24.66 26.89 -1.10
N PHE A 92 25.93 26.99 -0.71
CA PHE A 92 26.35 27.52 0.58
C PHE A 92 26.08 29.03 0.65
#